data_AF-A0A849QXW3-F1
#
_entry.id   AF-A0A849QXW3-F1
#
_cell.length_a   1.000
_cell.length_b   1.000
_cell.length_c   1.000
_cell.angle_alpha   90.00
_cell.angle_beta   90.00
_cell.angle_gamma   90.00
#
_symmetry.space_group_name_H-M   'P 1'
#
loop_
_entity.id
_entity.type
_entity.pdbx_description
1 polymer ?
#
loop_
_entity_poly.entity_id
_entity_poly.type
_entity_poly.pdbx_seq_one_letter_code
_entity_poly.pdbx_strand_id
1 'polypeptide(L)'
;MEYYSIKRIRDEFGIDSESPDEIRKELMKRIFKIHPDKNKGEFSSEKEKEDYLKINSTITFLDEQAKDQKALTPLKDVTDLITTVKGLVLTNNESKSAEKLRIKIDDSIDKLKHRNQTPKIAASTITAIVTILWVFPSTVQQHPILSMYINPTDIWFTIIWLYSLVLTTMLWWILRRIENREAASKKRLNLESVQNSLFEEFIDTGKHTAPTGGQVRFLKAEFVKFLTRHAIDEVRPSPMSFRFLSPDNEMDLELPEALAKVILNRAEVNGYIGRDKGKNIDDMYVVNV
;
A
#
# COMPACT_ATOMS: atom_id res chain seq x y z
N MET A 1 4.61 -24.86 39.70
CA MET A 1 4.27 -26.29 39.49
C MET A 1 5.49 -26.94 38.90
N GLU A 2 6.01 -27.99 39.52
CA GLU A 2 7.16 -28.73 39.01
C GLU A 2 6.67 -29.87 38.12
N TYR A 3 7.22 -29.96 36.91
CA TYR A 3 6.97 -31.08 36.00
C TYR A 3 8.03 -32.15 36.23
N TYR A 4 7.60 -33.40 36.31
CA TYR A 4 8.50 -34.52 36.63
C TYR A 4 8.65 -35.52 35.48
N SER A 5 7.87 -35.40 34.38
CA SER A 5 8.02 -36.27 33.20
C SER A 5 7.35 -35.72 31.94
N ILE A 6 7.90 -36.09 30.77
CA ILE A 6 7.37 -35.78 29.42
C ILE A 6 5.95 -36.34 29.23
N LYS A 7 5.66 -37.52 29.81
CA LYS A 7 4.34 -38.15 29.72
C LYS A 7 3.25 -37.26 30.33
N ARG A 8 3.52 -36.65 31.49
CA ARG A 8 2.58 -35.74 32.15
C ARG A 8 2.32 -34.47 31.35
N ILE A 9 3.35 -33.94 30.67
CA ILE A 9 3.24 -32.76 29.80
C ILE A 9 2.33 -33.08 28.60
N ARG A 10 2.48 -34.26 27.99
CA ARG A 10 1.61 -34.71 26.88
C ARG A 10 0.16 -34.81 27.28
N ASP A 11 -0.12 -35.47 28.41
CA ASP A 11 -1.48 -35.67 28.92
C ASP A 11 -2.14 -34.33 29.28
N GLU A 12 -1.38 -33.39 29.84
CA GLU A 12 -1.88 -32.11 30.30
C GLU A 12 -2.15 -31.10 29.18
N PHE A 13 -1.35 -31.15 28.10
CA PHE A 13 -1.53 -30.27 26.95
C PHE A 13 -2.24 -30.96 25.76
N GLY A 14 -2.54 -32.25 25.85
CA GLY A 14 -3.15 -33.04 24.77
C GLY A 14 -2.25 -33.09 23.53
N ILE A 15 -0.97 -33.42 23.72
CA ILE A 15 0.04 -33.47 22.65
C ILE A 15 0.36 -34.94 22.34
N ASP A 16 0.06 -35.39 21.13
CA ASP A 16 0.24 -36.78 20.72
C ASP A 16 1.70 -37.17 20.44
N SER A 17 2.62 -36.20 20.32
CA SER A 17 4.04 -36.48 20.04
C SER A 17 4.83 -36.93 21.26
N GLU A 18 5.73 -37.90 21.06
CA GLU A 18 6.71 -38.38 22.05
C GLU A 18 8.03 -37.58 22.04
N SER A 19 8.27 -36.77 21.02
CA SER A 19 9.51 -36.03 20.86
C SER A 19 9.49 -34.74 21.70
N PRO A 20 10.49 -34.51 22.60
CA PRO A 20 10.60 -33.27 23.38
C PRO A 20 10.61 -32.02 22.49
N ASP A 21 11.24 -32.10 21.31
CA ASP A 21 11.38 -30.99 20.38
C ASP A 21 10.06 -30.67 19.66
N GLU A 22 9.24 -31.68 19.38
CA GLU A 22 7.90 -31.50 18.80
C GLU A 22 6.91 -30.96 19.84
N ILE A 23 6.95 -31.48 21.07
CA ILE A 23 6.20 -30.96 22.21
C ILE A 23 6.53 -29.47 22.41
N ARG A 24 7.82 -29.10 22.39
CA ARG A 24 8.27 -27.70 22.48
C ARG A 24 7.72 -26.83 21.34
N LYS A 25 7.75 -27.31 20.09
CA LYS A 25 7.21 -26.57 18.94
C LYS A 25 5.72 -26.30 19.09
N GLU A 26 4.95 -27.27 19.56
CA GLU A 26 3.51 -27.08 19.80
C GLU A 26 3.22 -26.10 20.95
N LEU A 27 3.97 -26.20 22.05
CA LEU A 27 3.87 -25.27 23.18
C LEU A 27 4.21 -23.83 22.77
N MET A 28 5.25 -23.63 21.93
CA MET A 28 5.61 -22.31 21.40
C MET A 28 4.53 -21.73 20.48
N LYS A 29 3.86 -22.56 19.67
CA LYS A 29 2.71 -22.12 18.87
C LYS A 29 1.56 -21.65 19.76
N ARG A 30 1.35 -22.29 20.92
CA ARG A 30 0.34 -21.87 21.90
C ARG A 30 0.72 -20.57 22.59
N ILE A 31 1.98 -20.41 23.05
CA ILE A 31 2.50 -19.13 23.58
C ILE A 31 2.28 -17.99 22.58
N PHE A 32 2.63 -18.20 21.32
CA PHE A 32 2.48 -17.15 20.30
C PHE A 32 1.02 -16.68 20.14
N LYS A 33 0.03 -17.52 20.45
CA LYS A 33 -1.39 -17.11 20.39
C LYS A 33 -1.80 -16.27 21.61
N ILE A 34 -1.27 -16.57 22.79
CA ILE A 34 -1.66 -15.96 24.07
C ILE A 34 -0.68 -14.86 24.55
N HIS A 35 0.37 -14.55 23.78
CA HIS A 35 1.43 -13.64 24.21
C HIS A 35 0.92 -12.20 24.42
N PRO A 36 1.27 -11.52 25.53
CA PRO A 36 0.75 -10.20 25.88
C PRO A 36 1.12 -9.10 24.85
N ASP A 37 2.22 -9.23 24.10
CA ASP A 37 2.54 -8.29 22.99
C ASP A 37 1.43 -8.19 21.94
N LYS A 38 0.64 -9.24 21.73
CA LYS A 38 -0.49 -9.18 20.78
C LYS A 38 -1.66 -8.36 21.31
N ASN A 39 -1.72 -8.18 22.62
CA ASN A 39 -2.82 -7.54 23.34
C ASN A 39 -2.30 -6.32 24.14
N LYS A 40 -1.39 -5.54 23.54
CA LYS A 40 -0.87 -4.27 24.10
C LYS A 40 -0.23 -4.40 25.49
N GLY A 41 0.29 -5.57 25.85
CA GLY A 41 0.98 -5.83 27.11
C GLY A 41 0.11 -6.46 28.21
N GLU A 42 -1.17 -6.73 27.95
CA GLU A 42 -2.10 -7.35 28.91
C GLU A 42 -2.62 -8.71 28.42
N PHE A 43 -2.87 -9.64 29.33
CA PHE A 43 -3.53 -10.92 29.01
C PHE A 43 -5.04 -10.68 28.88
N SER A 44 -5.72 -11.36 27.94
CA SER A 44 -7.17 -11.16 27.77
C SER A 44 -7.98 -11.77 28.92
N SER A 45 -7.38 -12.67 29.72
CA SER A 45 -7.97 -13.19 30.95
C SER A 45 -6.91 -13.71 31.93
N GLU A 46 -7.26 -13.83 33.21
CA GLU A 46 -6.38 -14.43 34.23
C GLU A 46 -6.04 -15.90 33.89
N LYS A 47 -6.97 -16.60 33.21
CA LYS A 47 -6.75 -17.96 32.73
C LYS A 47 -5.66 -18.02 31.65
N GLU A 48 -5.63 -17.06 30.72
CA GLU A 48 -4.55 -16.99 29.71
C GLU A 48 -3.19 -16.69 30.33
N LYS A 49 -3.15 -15.88 31.39
CA LYS A 49 -1.94 -15.60 32.15
C LYS A 49 -1.43 -16.85 32.89
N GLU A 50 -2.34 -17.60 33.51
CA GLU A 50 -2.01 -18.90 34.13
C GLU A 50 -1.50 -19.90 33.09
N ASP A 51 -2.20 -20.05 31.96
CA ASP A 51 -1.79 -20.92 30.86
C ASP A 51 -0.43 -20.48 30.28
N TYR A 52 -0.18 -19.18 30.16
CA TYR A 52 1.10 -18.64 29.70
C TYR A 52 2.24 -19.00 30.65
N LEU A 53 2.09 -18.75 31.96
CA LEU A 53 3.11 -19.09 32.97
C LEU A 53 3.36 -20.59 33.03
N LYS A 54 2.29 -21.37 32.83
CA LYS A 54 2.32 -22.83 32.86
C LYS A 54 3.04 -23.41 31.64
N ILE A 55 2.79 -22.88 30.45
CA ILE A 55 3.50 -23.29 29.23
C ILE A 55 4.97 -22.83 29.30
N ASN A 56 5.23 -21.63 29.79
CA ASN A 56 6.60 -21.10 29.89
C ASN A 56 7.45 -21.93 30.86
N SER A 57 6.92 -22.29 32.03
CA SER A 57 7.61 -23.19 32.98
C SER A 57 7.84 -24.59 32.41
N THR A 58 6.92 -25.09 31.57
CA THR A 58 7.08 -26.37 30.86
C THR A 58 8.22 -26.31 29.84
N ILE A 59 8.32 -25.20 29.07
CA ILE A 59 9.41 -25.00 28.11
C ILE A 59 10.75 -24.89 28.83
N THR A 60 10.81 -24.16 29.95
CA THR A 60 12.01 -24.08 30.78
C THR A 60 12.46 -25.46 31.26
N PHE A 61 11.51 -26.29 31.73
CA PHE A 61 11.80 -27.66 32.12
C PHE A 61 12.33 -28.51 30.96
N LEU A 62 11.72 -28.42 29.78
CA LEU A 62 12.20 -29.12 28.57
C LEU A 62 13.59 -28.63 28.14
N ASP A 63 13.88 -27.33 28.31
CA ASP A 63 15.18 -26.74 27.99
C ASP A 63 16.26 -27.13 29.02
N GLU A 64 15.90 -27.32 30.30
CA GLU A 64 16.79 -27.83 31.34
C GLU A 64 17.07 -29.32 31.16
N GLN A 65 16.04 -30.12 30.89
CA GLN A 65 16.18 -31.54 30.57
C GLN A 65 17.01 -31.75 29.29
N ALA A 66 16.86 -30.84 28.31
CA ALA A 66 17.69 -30.81 27.11
C ALA A 66 19.13 -30.38 27.43
N LYS A 67 19.38 -29.49 28.38
CA LYS A 67 20.75 -29.09 28.77
C LYS A 67 21.53 -30.25 29.41
N ASP A 68 20.88 -31.08 30.22
CA ASP A 68 21.53 -32.25 30.84
C ASP A 68 21.77 -33.40 29.84
N GLN A 69 21.10 -33.41 28.68
CA GLN A 69 21.25 -34.44 27.64
C GLN A 69 21.91 -33.95 26.33
N LYS A 70 21.99 -32.64 26.06
CA LYS A 70 22.48 -32.05 24.81
C LYS A 70 23.59 -31.03 25.09
N ALA A 71 24.81 -31.53 25.27
CA ALA A 71 26.03 -30.73 25.09
C ALA A 71 26.23 -30.25 23.63
N LEU A 72 25.37 -30.65 22.69
CA LEU A 72 25.44 -30.29 21.27
C LEU A 72 24.02 -30.18 20.69
N THR A 73 23.34 -29.07 20.92
CA THR A 73 22.30 -28.65 19.97
C THR A 73 23.02 -28.24 18.68
N PRO A 74 22.76 -28.86 17.51
CA PRO A 74 23.44 -28.49 16.29
C PRO A 74 23.14 -27.02 15.97
N LEU A 75 24.18 -26.17 15.90
CA LEU A 75 24.05 -24.76 15.50
C LEU A 75 23.24 -24.57 14.19
N LYS A 76 23.21 -25.63 13.37
CA LYS A 76 22.42 -25.74 12.15
C LYS A 76 20.92 -25.52 12.40
N ASP A 77 20.31 -26.12 13.41
CA ASP A 77 18.87 -26.03 13.64
C ASP A 77 18.44 -24.64 14.13
N VAL A 78 19.31 -23.96 14.89
CA VAL A 78 19.09 -22.57 15.34
C VAL A 78 19.27 -21.59 14.17
N THR A 79 20.23 -21.86 13.30
CA THR A 79 20.47 -21.05 12.10
C THR A 79 19.35 -21.20 11.08
N ASP A 80 18.83 -22.42 10.89
CA ASP A 80 17.68 -22.71 10.02
C ASP A 80 16.39 -22.06 10.55
N LEU A 81 16.20 -22.01 11.88
CA LEU A 81 15.07 -21.29 12.46
C LEU A 81 15.20 -19.77 12.30
N ILE A 82 16.38 -19.20 12.55
CA ILE A 82 16.63 -17.76 12.40
C ILE A 82 16.45 -17.32 10.95
N THR A 83 16.95 -18.11 9.99
CA THR A 83 16.78 -17.83 8.56
C THR A 83 15.32 -17.93 8.14
N THR A 84 14.58 -18.94 8.62
CA THR A 84 13.15 -19.10 8.37
C THR A 84 12.34 -17.93 8.95
N VAL A 85 12.59 -17.55 10.21
CA VAL A 85 11.90 -16.41 10.86
C VAL A 85 12.25 -15.10 10.16
N LYS A 86 13.51 -14.89 9.80
CA LYS A 86 13.94 -13.70 9.04
C LYS A 86 13.23 -13.64 7.69
N GLY A 87 13.12 -14.76 6.97
CA GLY A 87 12.36 -14.87 5.73
C GLY A 87 10.90 -14.48 5.92
N LEU A 88 10.21 -15.06 6.91
CA LEU A 88 8.81 -14.76 7.22
C LEU A 88 8.57 -13.28 7.59
N VAL A 89 9.49 -12.67 8.36
CA VAL A 89 9.40 -11.25 8.72
C VAL A 89 9.55 -10.36 7.48
N LEU A 90 10.49 -10.67 6.59
CA LEU A 90 10.71 -9.92 5.36
C LEU A 90 9.50 -10.03 4.41
N THR A 91 8.97 -11.24 4.20
CA THR A 91 7.76 -11.46 3.37
C THR A 91 6.53 -10.75 3.94
N ASN A 92 6.36 -10.74 5.27
CA ASN A 92 5.26 -10.02 5.92
C ASN A 92 5.41 -8.49 5.81
N ASN A 93 6.65 -7.98 5.79
CA ASN A 93 6.90 -6.56 5.58
C ASN A 93 6.66 -6.13 4.13
N GLU A 94 6.97 -7.01 3.16
CA GLU A 94 6.62 -6.81 1.76
C GLU A 94 5.10 -6.74 1.58
N SER A 95 4.35 -7.71 2.09
CA SER A 95 2.88 -7.75 1.96
C SER A 95 2.20 -6.53 2.58
N LYS A 96 2.62 -6.11 3.78
CA LYS A 96 2.14 -4.88 4.42
C LYS A 96 2.45 -3.62 3.62
N SER A 97 3.63 -3.56 3.00
CA SER A 97 4.03 -2.40 2.20
C SER A 97 3.25 -2.35 0.89
N ALA A 98 3.02 -3.50 0.26
CA ALA A 98 2.21 -3.61 -0.96
C ALA A 98 0.75 -3.19 -0.69
N GLU A 99 0.17 -3.62 0.43
CA GLU A 99 -1.17 -3.19 0.81
C GLU A 99 -1.23 -1.68 1.09
N LYS A 100 -0.23 -1.12 1.77
CA LYS A 100 -0.15 0.34 1.99
C LYS A 100 -0.07 1.11 0.66
N LEU A 101 0.72 0.63 -0.30
CA LEU A 101 0.80 1.22 -1.64
C LEU A 101 -0.56 1.16 -2.35
N ARG A 102 -1.24 0.01 -2.30
CA ARG A 102 -2.57 -0.15 -2.90
C ARG A 102 -3.59 0.84 -2.32
N ILE A 103 -3.66 0.96 -1.00
CA ILE A 103 -4.53 1.93 -0.33
C ILE A 103 -4.21 3.36 -0.80
N LYS A 104 -2.93 3.73 -0.89
CA LYS A 104 -2.53 5.07 -1.37
C LYS A 104 -2.86 5.32 -2.84
N ILE A 105 -2.77 4.30 -3.69
CA ILE A 105 -3.21 4.36 -5.08
C ILE A 105 -4.71 4.58 -5.15
N ASP A 106 -5.50 3.82 -4.39
CA ASP A 106 -6.96 3.92 -4.39
C ASP A 106 -7.43 5.28 -3.84
N ASP A 107 -6.86 5.75 -2.72
CA ASP A 107 -7.10 7.09 -2.16
C ASP A 107 -6.80 8.19 -3.20
N SER A 108 -5.68 8.05 -3.91
CA SER A 108 -5.26 9.00 -4.95
C SER A 108 -6.17 8.99 -6.17
N ILE A 109 -6.80 7.86 -6.48
CA ILE A 109 -7.80 7.74 -7.55
C ILE A 109 -9.12 8.36 -7.10
N ASP A 110 -9.51 8.15 -5.86
CA ASP A 110 -10.77 8.67 -5.33
C ASP A 110 -10.73 10.19 -5.12
N LYS A 111 -9.60 10.75 -4.64
CA LYS A 111 -9.37 12.21 -4.63
C LYS A 111 -9.54 12.81 -6.04
N LEU A 112 -9.04 12.13 -7.06
CA LEU A 112 -9.15 12.59 -8.45
C LEU A 112 -10.59 12.56 -8.96
N LYS A 113 -11.32 11.47 -8.71
CA LYS A 113 -12.75 11.39 -9.04
C LYS A 113 -13.53 12.50 -8.35
N HIS A 114 -13.27 12.72 -7.06
CA HIS A 114 -13.98 13.74 -6.29
C HIS A 114 -13.71 15.15 -6.82
N ARG A 115 -12.46 15.48 -7.15
CA ARG A 115 -12.10 16.78 -7.77
C ARG A 115 -12.86 17.04 -9.07
N ASN A 116 -13.05 16.00 -9.88
CA ASN A 116 -13.75 16.10 -11.16
C ASN A 116 -15.28 16.00 -11.05
N GLN A 117 -15.84 15.73 -9.87
CA GLN A 117 -17.30 15.70 -9.65
C GLN A 117 -17.90 17.11 -9.71
N THR A 118 -17.25 18.11 -9.11
CA THR A 118 -17.75 19.50 -9.07
C THR A 118 -18.07 20.06 -10.46
N PRO A 119 -17.15 20.02 -11.46
CA PRO A 119 -17.48 20.52 -12.79
C PRO A 119 -18.56 19.70 -13.49
N LYS A 120 -18.63 18.38 -13.26
CA LYS A 120 -19.70 17.52 -13.80
C LYS A 120 -21.07 17.92 -13.25
N ILE A 121 -21.16 18.15 -11.93
CA ILE A 121 -22.40 18.57 -11.27
C ILE A 121 -22.79 19.97 -11.74
N ALA A 122 -21.86 20.92 -11.77
CA ALA A 122 -22.14 22.28 -12.24
C ALA A 122 -22.67 22.30 -13.68
N ALA A 123 -22.00 21.59 -14.60
CA ALA A 123 -22.45 21.48 -15.99
C ALA A 123 -23.84 20.82 -16.10
N SER A 124 -24.07 19.72 -15.37
CA SER A 124 -25.37 19.04 -15.35
C SER A 124 -26.48 19.93 -14.79
N THR A 125 -26.23 20.70 -13.74
CA THR A 125 -27.20 21.63 -13.14
C THR A 125 -27.56 22.74 -14.12
N ILE A 126 -26.58 23.34 -14.80
CA ILE A 126 -26.84 24.38 -15.81
C ILE A 126 -27.69 23.80 -16.94
N THR A 127 -27.30 22.65 -17.48
CA THR A 127 -28.07 21.99 -18.55
C THR A 127 -29.48 21.60 -18.10
N ALA A 128 -29.67 21.18 -16.84
CA ALA A 128 -30.99 20.89 -16.29
C ALA A 128 -31.86 22.15 -16.23
N ILE A 129 -31.32 23.29 -15.78
CA ILE A 129 -32.05 24.57 -15.76
C ILE A 129 -32.44 24.97 -17.18
N VAL A 130 -31.51 24.93 -18.14
CA VAL A 130 -31.79 25.28 -19.54
C VAL A 130 -32.83 24.33 -20.14
N THR A 131 -32.79 23.05 -19.79
CA THR A 131 -33.78 22.06 -20.24
C THR A 131 -35.16 22.34 -19.66
N ILE A 132 -35.27 22.69 -18.37
CA ILE A 132 -36.56 23.07 -17.76
C ILE A 132 -37.15 24.30 -18.46
N LEU A 133 -36.32 25.32 -18.70
CA LEU A 133 -36.74 26.54 -19.41
C LEU A 133 -37.22 26.23 -20.85
N TRP A 134 -36.60 25.24 -21.50
CA TRP A 134 -36.98 24.80 -22.84
C TRP A 134 -38.27 23.95 -22.86
N VAL A 135 -38.45 23.04 -21.88
CA VAL A 135 -39.62 22.15 -21.80
C VAL A 135 -40.90 22.90 -21.41
N PHE A 136 -40.81 23.97 -20.62
CA PHE A 136 -41.96 24.74 -20.13
C PHE A 136 -41.96 26.19 -20.62
N PRO A 137 -42.05 26.44 -21.94
CA PRO A 137 -41.94 27.79 -22.50
C PRO A 137 -43.09 28.71 -22.04
N SER A 138 -44.29 28.16 -21.83
CA SER A 138 -45.47 28.90 -21.36
C SER A 138 -45.28 29.46 -19.94
N THR A 139 -44.69 28.68 -19.04
CA THR A 139 -44.38 29.11 -17.66
C THR A 139 -43.37 30.25 -17.65
N VAL A 140 -42.37 30.20 -18.54
CA VAL A 140 -41.36 31.27 -18.67
C VAL A 140 -41.98 32.55 -19.22
N GLN A 141 -42.85 32.46 -20.23
CA GLN A 141 -43.53 33.61 -20.82
C GLN A 141 -44.49 34.31 -19.84
N GLN A 142 -45.13 33.57 -18.94
CA GLN A 142 -46.02 34.13 -17.92
C GLN A 142 -45.28 34.78 -16.75
N HIS A 143 -43.98 34.53 -16.60
CA HIS A 143 -43.21 35.04 -15.47
C HIS A 143 -42.78 36.51 -15.72
N PRO A 144 -43.04 37.45 -14.80
CA PRO A 144 -42.85 38.88 -15.05
C PRO A 144 -41.40 39.31 -15.28
N ILE A 145 -40.43 38.59 -14.69
CA ILE A 145 -38.99 38.88 -14.85
C ILE A 145 -38.36 38.08 -16.00
N LEU A 146 -38.50 36.75 -16.01
CA LEU A 146 -37.86 35.87 -17.01
C LEU A 146 -38.29 36.15 -18.45
N SER A 147 -39.55 36.50 -18.68
CA SER A 147 -40.08 36.81 -20.02
C SER A 147 -39.40 38.01 -20.69
N MET A 148 -38.82 38.94 -19.92
CA MET A 148 -38.08 40.08 -20.46
C MET A 148 -36.70 39.70 -21.01
N TYR A 149 -36.09 38.63 -20.49
CA TYR A 149 -34.72 38.24 -20.82
C TYR A 149 -34.62 37.00 -21.72
N ILE A 150 -35.62 36.12 -21.68
CA ILE A 150 -35.57 34.82 -22.35
C ILE A 150 -36.84 34.64 -23.17
N ASN A 151 -36.66 34.43 -24.48
CA ASN A 151 -37.74 34.02 -25.38
C ASN A 151 -37.56 32.54 -25.76
N PRO A 152 -38.19 31.60 -25.03
CA PRO A 152 -37.96 30.17 -25.22
C PRO A 152 -38.57 29.62 -26.52
N THR A 153 -39.47 30.38 -27.18
CA THR A 153 -40.03 30.00 -28.48
C THR A 153 -39.14 30.34 -29.67
N ASP A 154 -38.04 31.07 -29.44
CA ASP A 154 -37.07 31.39 -30.49
C ASP A 154 -36.23 30.15 -30.87
N ILE A 155 -35.95 29.99 -32.16
CA ILE A 155 -35.10 28.92 -32.68
C ILE A 155 -33.67 29.01 -32.12
N TRP A 156 -33.19 30.24 -31.86
CA TRP A 156 -31.88 30.47 -31.24
C TRP A 156 -31.79 29.87 -29.85
N PHE A 157 -32.86 29.93 -29.06
CA PHE A 157 -32.89 29.33 -27.73
C PHE A 157 -32.81 27.80 -27.80
N THR A 158 -33.47 27.18 -28.79
CA THR A 158 -33.38 25.73 -29.05
C THR A 158 -31.96 25.32 -29.45
N ILE A 159 -31.26 26.13 -30.26
CA ILE A 159 -29.86 25.89 -30.63
C ILE A 159 -28.96 25.97 -29.38
N ILE A 160 -29.14 26.97 -28.53
CA ILE A 160 -28.37 27.12 -27.28
C ILE A 160 -28.60 25.94 -26.34
N TRP A 161 -29.86 25.49 -26.19
CA TRP A 161 -30.19 24.31 -25.39
C TRP A 161 -29.51 23.05 -25.92
N LEU A 162 -29.60 22.80 -27.23
CA LEU A 162 -28.96 21.65 -27.87
C LEU A 162 -27.44 21.70 -27.69
N TYR A 163 -26.84 22.88 -27.86
CA TYR A 163 -25.41 23.08 -27.65
C TYR A 163 -25.02 22.82 -26.19
N SER A 164 -25.83 23.26 -25.22
CA SER A 164 -25.59 22.96 -23.79
C SER A 164 -25.59 21.45 -23.51
N LEU A 165 -26.53 20.69 -24.09
CA LEU A 165 -26.57 19.23 -23.96
C LEU A 165 -25.32 18.56 -24.54
N VAL A 166 -24.94 18.95 -25.75
CA VAL A 166 -23.73 18.41 -26.41
C VAL A 166 -22.48 18.75 -25.61
N LEU A 167 -22.36 19.98 -25.11
CA LEU A 167 -21.20 20.42 -24.33
C LEU A 167 -21.10 19.66 -23.00
N THR A 168 -22.21 19.47 -22.29
CA THR A 168 -22.22 18.73 -21.01
C THR A 168 -21.87 17.26 -21.20
N THR A 169 -22.43 16.62 -22.23
CA THR A 169 -22.10 15.22 -22.56
C THR A 169 -20.65 15.06 -23.01
N MET A 170 -20.14 15.97 -23.84
CA MET A 170 -18.73 15.99 -24.26
C MET A 170 -17.78 16.20 -23.08
N LEU A 171 -18.09 17.13 -22.17
CA LEU A 171 -17.32 17.39 -20.96
C LEU A 171 -17.28 16.16 -20.05
N TRP A 172 -18.43 15.49 -19.86
CA TRP A 172 -18.49 14.22 -19.13
C TRP A 172 -17.60 13.13 -19.74
N TRP A 173 -17.65 13.00 -21.06
CA TRP A 173 -16.85 12.00 -21.78
C TRP A 173 -15.35 12.26 -21.67
N ILE A 174 -14.93 13.53 -21.84
CA ILE A 174 -13.53 13.95 -21.69
C ILE A 174 -13.04 13.69 -20.26
N LEU A 175 -13.78 14.16 -19.25
CA LEU A 175 -13.40 13.95 -17.85
C LEU A 175 -13.33 12.47 -17.49
N ARG A 176 -14.28 11.66 -17.96
CA ARG A 176 -14.27 10.21 -17.74
C ARG A 176 -13.06 9.54 -18.39
N ARG A 177 -12.66 9.96 -19.61
CA ARG A 177 -11.46 9.43 -20.26
C ARG A 177 -10.19 9.79 -19.50
N ILE A 178 -10.08 11.03 -19.01
CA ILE A 178 -8.94 11.47 -18.20
C ILE A 178 -8.87 10.65 -16.91
N GLU A 179 -9.99 10.53 -16.18
CA GLU A 179 -10.08 9.73 -14.95
C GLU A 179 -9.65 8.28 -15.17
N ASN A 180 -10.17 7.64 -16.22
CA ASN A 180 -9.84 6.25 -16.54
C ASN A 180 -8.36 6.07 -16.90
N ARG A 181 -7.78 7.02 -17.65
CA ARG A 181 -6.37 6.97 -18.04
C ARG A 181 -5.45 7.13 -16.83
N GLU A 182 -5.69 8.15 -15.99
CA GLU A 182 -4.90 8.37 -14.79
C GLU A 182 -5.06 7.23 -13.78
N ALA A 183 -6.28 6.71 -13.59
CA ALA A 183 -6.51 5.56 -12.73
C ALA A 183 -5.80 4.29 -13.25
N ALA A 184 -5.84 4.04 -14.56
CA ALA A 184 -5.14 2.91 -15.16
C ALA A 184 -3.62 3.04 -14.97
N SER A 185 -3.06 4.22 -15.19
CA SER A 185 -1.63 4.48 -14.99
C SER A 185 -1.20 4.33 -13.52
N LYS A 186 -1.97 4.86 -12.57
CA LYS A 186 -1.68 4.67 -11.13
C LYS A 186 -1.78 3.20 -10.72
N LYS A 187 -2.77 2.46 -11.23
CA LYS A 187 -2.90 1.01 -10.97
C LYS A 187 -1.75 0.19 -11.55
N ARG A 188 -1.15 0.62 -12.66
CA ARG A 188 0.04 -0.04 -13.23
C ARG A 188 1.24 0.00 -12.28
N LEU A 189 1.36 0.99 -11.40
CA LEU A 189 2.41 1.05 -10.39
C LEU A 189 2.33 -0.09 -9.37
N ASN A 190 1.19 -0.77 -9.26
CA ASN A 190 1.04 -1.95 -8.42
C ASN A 190 1.52 -3.24 -9.12
N LEU A 191 1.79 -3.20 -10.42
CA LEU A 191 2.28 -4.36 -11.16
C LEU A 191 3.77 -4.58 -10.86
N GLU A 192 4.12 -5.82 -10.55
CA GLU A 192 5.49 -6.20 -10.22
C GLU A 192 6.44 -5.95 -11.39
N SER A 193 5.99 -6.20 -12.62
CA SER A 193 6.79 -5.94 -13.82
C SER A 193 7.15 -4.46 -13.98
N VAL A 194 6.23 -3.55 -13.63
CA VAL A 194 6.47 -2.10 -13.69
C VAL A 194 7.41 -1.69 -12.56
N GLN A 195 7.21 -2.22 -11.37
CA GLN A 195 8.08 -1.99 -10.22
C GLN A 195 9.52 -2.45 -10.47
N ASN A 196 9.70 -3.62 -11.06
CA ASN A 196 11.01 -4.15 -11.41
C ASN A 196 11.67 -3.32 -12.52
N SER A 197 10.92 -2.98 -13.58
CA SER A 197 11.42 -2.13 -14.65
C SER A 197 11.85 -0.75 -14.15
N LEU A 198 11.10 -0.13 -13.23
CA LEU A 198 11.48 1.15 -12.61
C LEU A 198 12.74 1.03 -11.75
N PHE A 199 12.92 -0.11 -11.09
CA PHE A 199 14.12 -0.36 -10.29
C PHE A 199 15.34 -0.58 -11.18
N GLU A 200 15.23 -1.40 -12.21
CA GLU A 200 16.28 -1.64 -13.21
C GLU A 200 16.67 -0.32 -13.89
N GLU A 201 15.70 0.46 -14.35
CA GLU A 201 15.94 1.77 -14.95
C GLU A 201 16.66 2.72 -13.98
N PHE A 202 16.31 2.71 -12.70
CA PHE A 202 17.01 3.51 -11.70
C PHE A 202 18.48 3.09 -11.55
N ILE A 203 18.76 1.79 -11.49
CA ILE A 203 20.12 1.25 -11.39
C ILE A 203 20.93 1.59 -12.65
N ASP A 204 20.33 1.45 -13.84
CA ASP A 204 20.98 1.74 -15.12
C ASP A 204 21.20 3.24 -15.36
N THR A 205 20.23 4.08 -14.97
CA THR A 205 20.30 5.55 -15.13
C THR A 205 21.24 6.19 -14.12
N GLY A 206 21.34 5.58 -12.93
CA GLY A 206 22.31 5.97 -11.94
C GLY A 206 23.72 5.82 -12.52
N LYS A 207 24.45 6.94 -12.64
CA LYS A 207 25.93 6.93 -12.75
C LYS A 207 26.59 6.39 -11.47
N HIS A 208 25.99 5.41 -10.82
CA HIS A 208 26.57 4.63 -9.74
C HIS A 208 27.49 3.54 -10.31
N THR A 209 28.05 3.75 -11.51
CA THR A 209 29.34 3.15 -11.87
C THR A 209 30.29 3.49 -10.73
N ALA A 210 30.51 2.52 -9.85
CA ALA A 210 31.52 2.66 -8.84
C ALA A 210 32.81 3.06 -9.55
N PRO A 211 33.56 4.04 -9.02
CA PRO A 211 34.88 4.32 -9.53
C PRO A 211 35.69 3.02 -9.37
N THR A 212 35.91 2.31 -10.47
CA THR A 212 36.76 1.11 -10.54
C THR A 212 36.44 0.02 -9.49
N GLY A 213 35.42 -0.79 -9.73
CA GLY A 213 35.25 -2.10 -9.06
C GLY A 213 34.50 -2.11 -7.73
N GLY A 214 33.76 -1.05 -7.38
CA GLY A 214 32.94 -1.00 -6.15
C GLY A 214 31.48 -1.43 -6.35
N GLN A 215 30.79 -1.71 -5.25
CA GLN A 215 29.34 -1.95 -5.23
C GLN A 215 28.56 -0.64 -5.46
N VAL A 216 27.48 -0.70 -6.23
CA VAL A 216 26.53 0.41 -6.43
C VAL A 216 25.88 0.74 -5.09
N ARG A 217 25.96 2.00 -4.65
CA ARG A 217 25.31 2.49 -3.43
C ARG A 217 24.41 3.67 -3.76
N PHE A 218 23.24 3.72 -3.14
CA PHE A 218 22.29 4.81 -3.30
C PHE A 218 21.50 5.06 -2.01
N LEU A 219 20.99 6.29 -1.87
CA LEU A 219 20.11 6.67 -0.77
C LEU A 219 18.65 6.42 -1.13
N LYS A 220 17.82 6.01 -0.16
CA LYS A 220 16.36 5.91 -0.36
C LYS A 220 15.77 7.18 -0.95
N ALA A 221 16.21 8.35 -0.47
CA ALA A 221 15.71 9.64 -0.92
C ALA A 221 16.00 9.91 -2.41
N GLU A 222 17.15 9.44 -2.93
CA GLU A 222 17.48 9.54 -4.35
C GLU A 222 16.54 8.68 -5.20
N PHE A 223 16.24 7.47 -4.73
CA PHE A 223 15.29 6.59 -5.40
C PHE A 223 13.86 7.14 -5.38
N VAL A 224 13.40 7.67 -4.23
CA VAL A 224 12.10 8.34 -4.14
C VAL A 224 12.03 9.53 -5.10
N LYS A 225 13.08 10.34 -5.18
CA LYS A 225 13.16 11.47 -6.11
C LYS A 225 13.13 11.02 -7.57
N PHE A 226 13.79 9.91 -7.90
CA PHE A 226 13.72 9.29 -9.22
C PHE A 226 12.29 8.88 -9.56
N LEU A 227 11.61 8.16 -8.67
CA LEU A 227 10.22 7.72 -8.86
C LEU A 227 9.26 8.90 -9.03
N THR A 228 9.43 9.98 -8.27
CA THR A 228 8.62 11.19 -8.44
C THR A 228 8.74 11.75 -9.87
N ARG A 229 9.95 11.76 -10.44
CA ARG A 229 10.19 12.30 -11.79
C ARG A 229 9.81 11.33 -12.91
N HIS A 230 10.06 10.03 -12.77
CA HIS A 230 9.90 9.07 -13.89
C HIS A 230 8.58 8.30 -13.78
N ALA A 231 8.20 7.83 -12.59
CA ALA A 231 6.99 7.04 -12.42
C ALA A 231 5.71 7.89 -12.30
N ILE A 232 5.81 9.13 -11.77
CA ILE A 232 4.63 9.95 -11.45
C ILE A 232 4.41 11.09 -12.45
N ASP A 233 5.47 11.72 -12.95
CA ASP A 233 5.32 12.79 -13.95
C ASP A 233 5.04 12.26 -15.36
N GLU A 234 5.56 11.08 -15.77
CA GLU A 234 5.16 10.45 -17.05
C GLU A 234 3.69 10.02 -17.07
N VAL A 235 3.13 9.76 -15.89
CA VAL A 235 1.71 9.46 -15.68
C VAL A 235 0.82 10.71 -15.79
N ARG A 236 1.38 11.90 -16.00
CA ARG A 236 0.64 13.15 -16.25
C ARG A 236 0.64 13.55 -17.74
N PRO A 237 -0.09 12.85 -18.62
CA PRO A 237 -0.31 13.32 -19.98
C PRO A 237 -1.47 14.31 -19.96
N SER A 238 -1.27 15.52 -19.42
CA SER A 238 -2.26 16.59 -19.62
C SER A 238 -1.81 17.49 -20.77
N PRO A 239 -2.62 17.63 -21.84
CA PRO A 239 -2.45 18.74 -22.75
C PRO A 239 -2.65 20.05 -21.97
N MET A 240 -1.83 21.05 -22.30
CA MET A 240 -1.67 22.33 -21.62
C MET A 240 -3.00 23.04 -21.28
N SER A 241 -4.09 22.77 -22.01
CA SER A 241 -5.42 23.37 -21.84
C SER A 241 -6.16 22.99 -20.56
N PHE A 242 -5.80 21.90 -19.87
CA PHE A 242 -6.50 21.46 -18.64
C PHE A 242 -5.74 21.76 -17.35
N ARG A 243 -4.56 22.40 -17.41
CA ARG A 243 -3.81 22.82 -16.22
C ARG A 243 -4.60 23.77 -15.32
N PHE A 244 -5.48 24.60 -15.90
CA PHE A 244 -6.35 25.51 -15.13
C PHE A 244 -7.37 24.82 -14.21
N LEU A 245 -7.68 23.54 -14.45
CA LEU A 245 -8.62 22.77 -13.61
C LEU A 245 -7.91 21.89 -12.57
N SER A 246 -6.58 21.91 -12.52
CA SER A 246 -5.80 21.21 -11.50
C SER A 246 -4.94 22.24 -10.78
N PRO A 247 -5.48 22.91 -9.73
CA PRO A 247 -4.64 23.72 -8.86
C PRO A 247 -3.55 22.81 -8.31
N ASP A 248 -2.33 23.35 -8.28
CA ASP A 248 -1.09 22.62 -8.05
C ASP A 248 -1.25 21.47 -7.06
N ASN A 249 -1.07 20.25 -7.58
CA ASN A 249 -0.83 19.09 -6.74
C ASN A 249 0.48 19.37 -6.01
N GLU A 250 0.40 19.82 -4.77
CA GLU A 250 1.40 19.49 -3.76
C GLU A 250 1.75 18.02 -4.01
N MET A 251 3.00 17.77 -4.44
CA MET A 251 3.42 16.44 -4.81
C MET A 251 3.17 15.56 -3.60
N ASP A 252 2.17 14.69 -3.69
CA ASP A 252 1.83 13.70 -2.68
C ASP A 252 3.00 12.72 -2.60
N LEU A 253 4.06 13.14 -1.90
CA LEU A 253 5.33 12.45 -1.71
C LEU A 253 5.11 11.07 -1.05
N GLU A 254 3.94 10.87 -0.46
CA GLU A 254 3.52 9.62 0.15
C GLU A 254 3.41 8.47 -0.87
N LEU A 255 2.97 8.74 -2.11
CA LEU A 255 2.84 7.71 -3.14
C LEU A 255 4.21 7.20 -3.64
N PRO A 256 5.15 8.05 -4.09
CA PRO A 256 6.49 7.58 -4.47
C PRO A 256 7.25 7.00 -3.28
N GLU A 257 7.01 7.47 -2.06
CA GLU A 257 7.59 6.84 -0.86
C GLU A 257 7.02 5.43 -0.60
N ALA A 258 5.70 5.26 -0.70
CA ALA A 258 5.08 3.94 -0.56
C ALA A 258 5.57 2.98 -1.66
N LEU A 259 5.70 3.46 -2.90
CA LEU A 259 6.22 2.69 -4.02
C LEU A 259 7.68 2.29 -3.80
N ALA A 260 8.53 3.25 -3.39
CA ALA A 260 9.93 2.98 -3.06
C ALA A 260 10.04 1.89 -1.99
N LYS A 261 9.21 1.96 -0.94
CA LYS A 261 9.24 0.97 0.14
C LYS A 261 8.90 -0.44 -0.34
N VAL A 262 7.93 -0.59 -1.22
CA VAL A 262 7.58 -1.89 -1.81
C VAL A 262 8.73 -2.45 -2.63
N ILE A 263 9.26 -1.64 -3.55
CA ILE A 263 10.36 -2.05 -4.44
C ILE A 263 11.60 -2.42 -3.62
N LEU A 264 11.99 -1.59 -2.66
CA LEU A 264 13.18 -1.84 -1.84
C LEU A 264 13.02 -3.06 -0.93
N ASN A 265 11.85 -3.24 -0.30
CA ASN A 265 11.62 -4.43 0.51
C ASN A 265 11.67 -5.71 -0.34
N ARG A 266 11.12 -5.68 -1.56
CA ARG A 266 11.18 -6.82 -2.48
C ARG A 266 12.59 -7.11 -2.96
N ALA A 267 13.34 -6.07 -3.32
CA ALA A 267 14.73 -6.20 -3.71
C ALA A 267 15.59 -6.76 -2.55
N GLU A 268 15.28 -6.39 -1.30
CA GLU A 268 15.92 -6.92 -0.09
C GLU A 268 15.53 -8.40 0.16
N VAL A 269 14.25 -8.76 0.01
CA VAL A 269 13.76 -10.16 0.12
C VAL A 269 14.45 -11.07 -0.91
N ASN A 270 14.60 -10.59 -2.14
CA ASN A 270 15.21 -11.33 -3.24
C ASN A 270 16.75 -11.29 -3.22
N GLY A 271 17.36 -10.55 -2.29
CA GLY A 271 18.81 -10.47 -2.14
C GLY A 271 19.52 -9.58 -3.17
N TYR A 272 18.80 -8.83 -4.01
CA TYR A 272 19.38 -7.88 -4.96
C TYR A 272 20.03 -6.68 -4.28
N ILE A 273 19.54 -6.28 -3.11
CA ILE A 273 20.12 -5.20 -2.31
C ILE A 273 20.30 -5.61 -0.85
N GLY A 274 21.31 -5.03 -0.20
CA GLY A 274 21.51 -5.06 1.24
C GLY A 274 21.45 -3.66 1.83
N ARG A 275 20.95 -3.54 3.07
CA ARG A 275 21.04 -2.28 3.83
C ARG A 275 22.45 -2.12 4.39
N ASP A 276 23.08 -0.98 4.09
CA ASP A 276 24.31 -0.58 4.79
C ASP A 276 23.91 -0.04 6.17
N LYS A 277 24.26 -0.76 7.24
CA LYS A 277 23.93 -0.37 8.63
C LYS A 277 24.84 0.75 9.16
N GLY A 278 25.41 1.58 8.28
CA GLY A 278 26.19 2.74 8.65
C GLY A 278 25.40 3.71 9.54
N LYS A 279 26.12 4.51 10.35
CA LYS A 279 25.55 5.50 11.30
C LYS A 279 24.92 6.74 10.62
N ASN A 280 24.32 6.59 9.44
CA ASN A 280 23.64 7.69 8.79
C ASN A 280 22.15 7.69 9.13
N ILE A 281 21.58 8.89 9.19
CA ILE A 281 20.15 9.12 9.43
C ILE A 281 19.32 8.60 8.25
N ASP A 282 19.92 8.54 7.06
CA ASP A 282 19.25 8.09 5.84
C ASP A 282 19.53 6.61 5.54
N ASP A 283 18.48 5.89 5.15
CA ASP A 283 18.56 4.50 4.70
C ASP A 283 19.44 4.41 3.43
N MET A 284 20.62 3.81 3.57
CA MET A 284 21.55 3.54 2.47
C MET A 284 21.45 2.09 2.02
N TYR A 285 21.38 1.88 0.72
CA TYR A 285 21.29 0.56 0.10
C TYR A 285 22.50 0.30 -0.78
N VAL A 286 22.92 -0.96 -0.81
CA VAL A 286 24.03 -1.48 -1.59
C VAL A 286 23.49 -2.57 -2.50
N VAL A 287 23.77 -2.49 -3.80
CA VAL A 287 23.36 -3.53 -4.76
C VAL A 287 24.35 -4.67 -4.71
N ASN A 288 23.84 -5.88 -4.57
CA ASN A 288 24.60 -7.11 -4.66
C ASN A 288 24.63 -7.51 -6.14
N VAL A 289 25.75 -7.25 -6.81
CA VAL A 289 26.03 -7.74 -8.17
C VAL A 289 26.58 -9.16 -8.09
#